data_AF-A0A1L9BFT6-F1
#
_entry.id   AF-A0A1L9BFT6-F1
#
_cell.length_a   1.000
_cell.length_b   1.000
_cell.length_c   1.000
_cell.angle_alpha   90.00
_cell.angle_beta   90.00
_cell.angle_gamma   90.00
#
_symmetry.space_group_name_H-M   'P 1'
#
loop_
_entity.id
_entity.type
_entity.pdbx_description
1 polymer ?
#
loop_
_entity_poly.entity_id
_entity_poly.type
_entity_poly.pdbx_seq_one_letter_code
_entity_poly.pdbx_strand_id
1 'polypeptide(L)'
;MLVLDSGNALFKSPAPGGMAREKERAVLLLEQMDALGTTAMAVGARDLTLGADFLSQTVKGKKLKLLSANLVDAEGKPLFAASTVVTVGGVKFGVVGVSPPGPVSTAKGVKGLPPAKAALAEARRLREKDKVDVVVLLAALPQTELQPLSVQVGTTVDFILQSHEGRAFLPQHNDFAVLLGAGDRGRQVAWLELSVEGKGPFHDLSSAERAQQGVKLVEENLQQARRSLAAAKDETVRASWRETIASLEKRIQQLSQEAKLVGKAGERTFRFSYLQLGGDVVDDPGLKRLVERIEAPGSASH
;
A
#
# COMPACT_ATOMS: atom_id res chain seq x y z
N MET A 1 -0.62 11.37 13.01
CA MET A 1 -0.31 10.25 12.10
C MET A 1 -1.55 9.41 11.89
N LEU A 2 -1.76 8.86 10.70
CA LEU A 2 -2.85 7.94 10.36
C LEU A 2 -2.22 6.58 10.01
N VAL A 3 -2.55 5.52 10.74
CA VAL A 3 -2.00 4.17 10.54
C VAL A 3 -3.10 3.28 9.95
N LEU A 4 -2.81 2.65 8.81
CA LEU A 4 -3.78 1.88 8.03
C LEU A 4 -3.19 0.52 7.63
N ASP A 5 -4.05 -0.49 7.53
CA ASP A 5 -3.69 -1.82 7.05
C ASP A 5 -4.59 -2.21 5.87
N SER A 6 -4.00 -2.67 4.77
CA SER A 6 -4.74 -2.99 3.55
C SER A 6 -5.43 -4.36 3.58
N GLY A 7 -5.32 -5.11 4.68
CA GLY A 7 -5.96 -6.39 4.90
C GLY A 7 -5.07 -7.59 4.57
N ASN A 8 -5.67 -8.78 4.71
CA ASN A 8 -5.00 -10.06 4.61
C ASN A 8 -3.86 -10.21 5.63
N ALA A 9 -4.03 -9.67 6.85
CA ALA A 9 -3.01 -9.62 7.89
C ALA A 9 -2.95 -10.89 8.76
N LEU A 10 -4.07 -11.60 8.94
CA LEU A 10 -4.21 -12.53 10.07
C LEU A 10 -3.74 -13.97 9.79
N PHE A 11 -3.94 -14.45 8.56
CA PHE A 11 -3.68 -15.85 8.20
C PHE A 11 -2.80 -15.95 6.96
N LYS A 12 -1.86 -16.91 6.97
CA LYS A 12 -0.91 -17.14 5.86
C LYS A 12 -1.61 -17.71 4.62
N SER A 13 -2.62 -18.55 4.82
CA SER A 13 -3.43 -19.15 3.76
C SER A 13 -4.89 -19.24 4.20
N PRO A 14 -5.86 -19.25 3.25
CA PRO A 14 -7.27 -19.45 3.55
C PRO A 14 -7.58 -20.94 3.75
N ALA A 15 -6.86 -21.61 4.66
CA ALA A 15 -7.02 -23.02 4.96
C ALA A 15 -7.10 -23.22 6.49
N PRO A 16 -8.13 -23.92 7.01
CA PRO A 16 -8.34 -24.07 8.46
C PRO A 16 -7.39 -25.07 9.16
N GLY A 17 -6.16 -25.25 8.68
CA GLY A 17 -5.19 -26.20 9.25
C GLY A 17 -4.31 -25.60 10.35
N GLY A 18 -4.40 -26.11 11.59
CA GLY A 18 -3.55 -25.67 12.73
C GLY A 18 -4.20 -24.70 13.72
N MET A 19 -5.53 -24.77 13.86
CA MET A 19 -6.43 -23.75 14.44
C MET A 19 -6.02 -23.05 15.75
N ALA A 20 -5.39 -23.72 16.72
CA ALA A 20 -5.17 -23.10 18.04
C ALA A 20 -4.13 -21.97 17.99
N ARG A 21 -2.92 -22.27 17.49
CA ARG A 21 -1.83 -21.28 17.41
C ARG A 21 -2.12 -20.19 16.39
N GLU A 22 -2.77 -20.52 15.28
CA GLU A 22 -3.13 -19.51 14.28
C GLU A 22 -4.19 -18.55 14.80
N LYS A 23 -5.15 -19.03 15.58
CA LYS A 23 -6.13 -18.18 16.27
C LYS A 23 -5.44 -17.27 17.28
N GLU A 24 -4.55 -17.80 18.12
CA GLU A 24 -3.77 -17.00 19.08
C GLU A 24 -2.94 -15.92 18.38
N ARG A 25 -2.26 -16.27 17.27
CA ARG A 25 -1.52 -15.31 16.44
C ARG A 25 -2.44 -14.23 15.88
N ALA A 26 -3.60 -14.59 15.33
CA ALA A 26 -4.56 -13.63 14.78
C ALA A 26 -5.10 -12.67 15.85
N VAL A 27 -5.40 -13.17 17.06
CA VAL A 27 -5.80 -12.34 18.21
C VAL A 27 -4.67 -11.39 18.59
N LEU A 28 -3.44 -11.89 18.74
CA LEU A 28 -2.28 -11.06 19.07
C LEU A 28 -2.07 -9.96 18.04
N LEU A 29 -2.16 -10.28 16.74
CA LEU A 29 -2.04 -9.28 15.67
C LEU A 29 -3.09 -8.18 15.79
N LEU A 30 -4.37 -8.52 15.98
CA LEU A 30 -5.44 -7.53 16.16
C LEU A 30 -5.26 -6.69 17.42
N GLU A 31 -4.75 -7.28 18.51
CA GLU A 31 -4.41 -6.56 19.74
C GLU A 31 -3.25 -5.58 19.52
N GLN A 32 -2.20 -6.00 18.82
CA GLN A 32 -1.07 -5.11 18.53
C GLN A 32 -1.45 -4.01 17.55
N MET A 33 -2.29 -4.28 16.55
CA MET A 33 -2.82 -3.25 15.66
C MET A 33 -3.58 -2.18 16.44
N ASP A 34 -4.44 -2.56 17.39
CA ASP A 34 -5.16 -1.61 18.23
C ASP A 34 -4.21 -0.83 19.17
N ALA A 35 -3.24 -1.52 19.79
CA ALA A 35 -2.26 -0.90 20.68
C ALA A 35 -1.34 0.10 19.95
N LEU A 36 -0.94 -0.21 18.72
CA LEU A 36 -0.14 0.67 17.84
C LEU A 36 -0.96 1.79 17.20
N GLY A 37 -2.28 1.82 17.43
CA GLY A 37 -3.15 2.88 16.93
C GLY A 37 -3.56 2.73 15.46
N THR A 38 -3.53 1.51 14.92
CA THR A 38 -4.09 1.22 13.59
C THR A 38 -5.55 1.62 13.55
N THR A 39 -5.83 2.58 12.69
CA THR A 39 -7.13 3.25 12.63
C THR A 39 -8.14 2.41 11.87
N ALA A 40 -7.72 1.83 10.74
CA ALA A 40 -8.57 0.96 9.94
C ALA A 40 -7.77 -0.14 9.25
N MET A 41 -8.43 -1.28 9.05
CA MET A 41 -7.95 -2.42 8.29
C MET A 41 -9.02 -2.82 7.26
N ALA A 42 -8.66 -2.99 5.99
CA ALA A 42 -9.57 -3.64 5.04
C ALA A 42 -9.70 -5.14 5.35
N VAL A 43 -10.88 -5.70 5.18
CA VAL A 43 -11.10 -7.14 5.40
C VAL A 43 -10.75 -7.91 4.14
N GLY A 44 -9.69 -8.72 4.18
CA GLY A 44 -9.31 -9.62 3.10
C GLY A 44 -9.88 -11.03 3.25
N ALA A 45 -9.75 -11.84 2.20
CA ALA A 45 -10.21 -13.23 2.20
C ALA A 45 -9.53 -14.07 3.29
N ARG A 46 -8.23 -13.82 3.55
CA ARG A 46 -7.48 -14.54 4.59
C ARG A 46 -7.94 -14.16 5.98
N ASP A 47 -8.32 -12.91 6.22
CA ASP A 47 -8.78 -12.47 7.55
C ASP A 47 -10.08 -13.15 7.98
N LEU A 48 -10.86 -13.62 7.00
CA LEU A 48 -12.10 -14.36 7.21
C LEU A 48 -11.89 -15.87 7.44
N THR A 49 -10.65 -16.36 7.62
CA THR A 49 -10.36 -17.79 7.81
C THR A 49 -11.12 -18.42 8.98
N LEU A 50 -11.32 -17.67 10.08
CA LEU A 50 -12.12 -18.09 11.23
C LEU A 50 -13.56 -17.52 11.22
N GLY A 51 -14.00 -16.93 10.11
CA GLY A 51 -15.33 -16.36 9.93
C GLY A 51 -15.45 -14.89 10.34
N ALA A 52 -16.48 -14.23 9.79
CA ALA A 52 -16.77 -12.81 10.04
C ALA A 52 -17.15 -12.53 11.51
N ASP A 53 -17.81 -13.48 12.17
CA ASP A 53 -18.21 -13.36 13.58
C ASP A 53 -16.99 -13.33 14.51
N PHE A 54 -16.02 -14.25 14.31
CA PHE A 54 -14.78 -14.24 15.08
C PHE A 54 -14.07 -12.90 14.93
N LEU A 55 -13.92 -12.42 13.69
CA LEU A 55 -13.22 -11.18 13.40
C LEU A 55 -13.93 -9.98 14.06
N SER A 56 -15.25 -9.87 13.90
CA SER A 56 -16.06 -8.79 14.48
C SER A 56 -16.08 -8.80 16.01
N GLN A 57 -16.16 -9.99 16.62
CA GLN A 57 -16.12 -10.13 18.08
C GLN A 57 -14.75 -9.76 18.63
N THR A 58 -13.67 -10.13 17.94
CA THR A 58 -12.30 -9.86 18.40
C THR A 58 -11.98 -8.36 18.40
N VAL A 59 -12.53 -7.60 17.45
CA VAL A 59 -12.36 -6.13 17.42
C VAL A 59 -13.41 -5.36 18.20
N LYS A 60 -14.38 -6.03 18.82
CA LYS A 60 -15.45 -5.36 19.57
C LYS A 60 -14.86 -4.56 20.73
N GLY A 61 -15.18 -3.27 20.79
CA GLY A 61 -14.66 -2.34 21.80
C GLY A 61 -13.25 -1.79 21.51
N LYS A 62 -12.59 -2.24 20.44
CA LYS A 62 -11.32 -1.70 19.97
C LYS A 62 -11.52 -0.42 19.13
N LYS A 63 -10.47 0.38 18.98
CA LYS A 63 -10.48 1.57 18.12
C LYS A 63 -10.36 1.19 16.64
N LEU A 64 -9.66 0.10 16.35
CA LEU A 64 -9.50 -0.48 15.02
C LEU A 64 -10.85 -0.66 14.30
N LYS A 65 -10.97 -0.09 13.10
CA LYS A 65 -12.14 -0.25 12.22
C LYS A 65 -11.88 -1.27 11.13
N LEU A 66 -12.73 -2.28 11.04
CA LEU A 66 -12.73 -3.23 9.92
C LEU A 66 -13.60 -2.70 8.80
N LEU A 67 -13.04 -2.62 7.59
CA LEU A 67 -13.70 -2.00 6.45
C LEU A 67 -13.86 -2.97 5.27
N SER A 68 -15.06 -2.98 4.70
CA SER A 68 -15.31 -3.55 3.36
C SER A 68 -16.62 -2.99 2.82
N ALA A 69 -16.54 -2.33 1.67
CA ALA A 69 -17.68 -1.77 0.96
C ALA A 69 -18.46 -2.81 0.14
N ASN A 70 -17.88 -3.98 -0.10
CA ASN A 70 -18.42 -4.97 -1.03
C ASN A 70 -18.60 -6.38 -0.45
N LEU A 71 -18.22 -6.65 0.80
CA LEU A 71 -18.53 -7.93 1.45
C LEU A 71 -19.97 -7.99 1.96
N VAL A 72 -20.69 -9.02 1.54
CA VAL A 72 -22.07 -9.29 1.92
C VAL A 72 -22.28 -10.72 2.37
N ASP A 73 -23.32 -10.94 3.19
CA ASP A 73 -23.84 -12.26 3.53
C ASP A 73 -24.69 -12.88 2.40
N ALA A 74 -25.34 -14.01 2.69
CA ALA A 74 -26.16 -14.74 1.74
C ALA A 74 -27.42 -13.95 1.33
N GLU A 75 -27.91 -13.10 2.24
CA GLU A 75 -29.06 -12.22 2.06
C GLU A 75 -28.68 -10.90 1.35
N GLY A 76 -27.39 -10.67 1.08
CA GLY A 76 -26.88 -9.46 0.43
C GLY A 76 -26.69 -8.28 1.39
N LYS A 77 -26.73 -8.53 2.70
CA LYS A 77 -26.51 -7.51 3.73
C LYS A 77 -25.02 -7.25 3.92
N PRO A 78 -24.57 -5.98 4.03
CA PRO A 78 -23.18 -5.67 4.30
C PRO A 78 -22.68 -6.26 5.62
N LEU A 79 -21.50 -6.88 5.60
CA LEU A 79 -20.88 -7.48 6.80
C LEU A 79 -20.06 -6.49 7.63
N PHE A 80 -19.51 -5.46 6.98
CA PHE A 80 -18.62 -4.46 7.59
C PHE A 80 -19.03 -3.05 7.18
N ALA A 81 -18.51 -2.05 7.87
CA ALA A 81 -18.65 -0.67 7.42
C ALA A 81 -17.88 -0.47 6.09
N ALA A 82 -18.47 0.27 5.16
CA ALA A 82 -17.81 0.54 3.87
C ALA A 82 -16.59 1.45 4.02
N SER A 83 -16.67 2.41 4.94
CA SER A 83 -15.64 3.42 5.15
C SER A 83 -15.60 3.96 6.59
N THR A 84 -14.60 4.79 6.87
CA THR A 84 -14.56 5.65 8.05
C THR A 84 -13.99 7.03 7.70
N VAL A 85 -14.31 8.03 8.51
CA VAL A 85 -13.81 9.41 8.37
C VAL A 85 -12.94 9.75 9.57
N VAL A 86 -11.73 10.23 9.33
CA VAL A 86 -10.75 10.52 10.37
C VAL A 86 -10.07 11.84 10.07
N THR A 87 -9.95 12.70 11.08
CA THR A 87 -9.26 14.00 10.93
C THR A 87 -7.90 13.95 11.60
N VAL A 88 -6.84 14.25 10.85
CA VAL A 88 -5.45 14.28 11.34
C VAL A 88 -4.78 15.57 10.84
N GLY A 89 -4.26 16.38 11.77
CA GLY A 89 -3.58 17.62 11.40
C GLY A 89 -4.46 18.62 10.64
N GLY A 90 -5.77 18.65 10.93
CA GLY A 90 -6.74 19.51 10.22
C GLY A 90 -7.21 18.98 8.87
N VAL A 91 -6.63 17.88 8.36
CA VAL A 91 -7.03 17.22 7.12
C VAL A 91 -8.03 16.10 7.42
N LYS A 92 -9.17 16.08 6.73
CA LYS A 92 -10.19 15.05 6.84
C LYS A 92 -9.96 13.94 5.80
N PHE A 93 -9.66 12.74 6.27
CA PHE A 93 -9.48 11.54 5.46
C PHE A 93 -10.76 10.72 5.42
N GLY A 94 -11.18 10.32 4.22
CA GLY A 94 -12.15 9.24 4.00
C GLY A 94 -11.39 7.96 3.64
N VAL A 95 -11.54 6.92 4.46
CA VAL A 95 -10.86 5.64 4.25
C VAL A 95 -11.89 4.60 3.86
N VAL A 96 -11.78 4.03 2.65
CA VAL A 96 -12.69 3.01 2.10
C VAL A 96 -11.98 1.66 2.09
N GLY A 97 -12.66 0.58 2.48
CA GLY A 97 -12.14 -0.79 2.35
C GLY A 97 -12.81 -1.55 1.21
N VAL A 98 -12.06 -2.38 0.48
CA VAL A 98 -12.62 -3.34 -0.48
C VAL A 98 -11.94 -4.70 -0.38
N SER A 99 -12.70 -5.75 -0.71
CA SER A 99 -12.33 -7.16 -0.62
C SER A 99 -12.47 -7.86 -1.97
N PRO A 100 -11.88 -9.06 -2.18
CA PRO A 100 -12.02 -9.78 -3.44
C PRO A 100 -13.49 -10.11 -3.77
N PRO A 101 -13.92 -9.99 -5.03
CA PRO A 101 -15.24 -10.40 -5.49
C PRO A 101 -15.37 -11.92 -5.50
N GLY A 102 -16.62 -12.40 -5.53
CA GLY A 102 -16.93 -13.81 -5.56
C GLY A 102 -17.01 -14.45 -4.15
N PRO A 103 -17.25 -15.76 -4.08
CA PRO A 103 -17.42 -16.45 -2.81
C PRO A 103 -16.12 -16.50 -2.01
N VAL A 104 -16.22 -16.30 -0.70
CA VAL A 104 -15.09 -16.46 0.22
C VAL A 104 -15.00 -17.93 0.63
N SER A 105 -13.92 -18.61 0.24
CA SER A 105 -13.78 -20.07 0.43
C SER A 105 -13.88 -20.52 1.89
N THR A 106 -13.41 -19.71 2.82
CA THR A 106 -13.41 -19.98 4.26
C THR A 106 -14.68 -19.55 4.99
N ALA A 107 -15.59 -18.84 4.32
CA ALA A 107 -16.80 -18.30 4.95
C ALA A 107 -18.04 -18.59 4.10
N LYS A 108 -18.76 -19.66 4.44
CA LYS A 108 -19.96 -20.09 3.70
C LYS A 108 -21.02 -18.98 3.70
N GLY A 109 -21.56 -18.69 2.53
CA GLY A 109 -22.59 -17.65 2.34
C GLY A 109 -22.02 -16.23 2.21
N VAL A 110 -20.74 -16.03 2.49
CA VAL A 110 -20.08 -14.73 2.32
C VAL A 110 -19.52 -14.60 0.91
N LYS A 111 -19.76 -13.45 0.28
CA LYS A 111 -19.19 -13.11 -1.02
C LYS A 111 -18.85 -11.63 -1.13
N GLY A 112 -17.85 -11.32 -1.95
CA GLY A 112 -17.60 -9.97 -2.43
C GLY A 112 -18.41 -9.65 -3.67
N LEU A 113 -19.07 -8.49 -3.70
CA LEU A 113 -19.60 -7.89 -4.92
C LEU A 113 -18.45 -7.24 -5.73
N PRO A 114 -18.65 -6.89 -7.02
CA PRO A 114 -17.64 -6.17 -7.79
C PRO A 114 -17.13 -4.90 -7.06
N PRO A 115 -15.83 -4.81 -6.72
CA PRO A 115 -15.34 -3.80 -5.78
C PRO A 115 -15.38 -2.37 -6.33
N ALA A 116 -15.19 -2.19 -7.64
CA ALA A 116 -15.09 -0.85 -8.25
C ALA A 116 -16.37 -0.01 -8.06
N LYS A 117 -17.55 -0.61 -8.26
CA LYS A 117 -18.82 0.08 -8.08
C LYS A 117 -19.01 0.53 -6.62
N ALA A 118 -18.68 -0.34 -5.67
CA ALA A 118 -18.79 -0.05 -4.24
C ALA A 118 -17.80 1.04 -3.81
N ALA A 119 -16.52 0.91 -4.22
CA ALA A 119 -15.48 1.90 -3.94
C ALA A 119 -15.84 3.28 -4.49
N LEU A 120 -16.28 3.35 -5.75
CA LEU A 120 -16.65 4.61 -6.40
C LEU A 120 -17.84 5.28 -5.71
N ALA A 121 -18.90 4.53 -5.41
CA ALA A 121 -20.09 5.05 -4.76
C ALA A 121 -19.75 5.60 -3.36
N GLU A 122 -18.96 4.87 -2.59
CA GLU A 122 -18.61 5.28 -1.23
C GLU A 122 -17.62 6.46 -1.21
N ALA A 123 -16.63 6.46 -2.10
CA ALA A 123 -15.71 7.59 -2.26
C ALA A 123 -16.45 8.89 -2.64
N ARG A 124 -17.42 8.81 -3.56
CA ARG A 124 -18.28 9.96 -3.90
C ARG A 124 -19.09 10.43 -2.71
N ARG A 125 -19.72 9.50 -1.97
CA ARG A 125 -20.48 9.82 -0.75
C ARG A 125 -19.62 10.57 0.27
N LEU A 126 -18.38 10.11 0.51
CA LEU A 126 -17.42 10.75 1.41
C LEU A 126 -17.07 12.18 0.96
N ARG A 127 -16.84 12.39 -0.33
CA ARG A 127 -16.57 13.73 -0.89
C ARG A 127 -17.77 14.66 -0.78
N GLU A 128 -18.95 14.16 -1.14
CA GLU A 128 -20.17 14.96 -1.26
C GLU A 128 -20.79 15.28 0.10
N LYS A 129 -20.87 14.29 1.00
CA LYS A 129 -21.56 14.42 2.29
C LYS A 129 -20.61 14.74 3.43
N ASP A 130 -19.52 14.00 3.55
CA ASP A 130 -18.58 14.17 4.67
C ASP A 130 -17.55 15.28 4.43
N LYS A 131 -17.44 15.75 3.18
CA LYS A 131 -16.50 16.79 2.73
C LYS A 131 -15.06 16.42 3.08
N VAL A 132 -14.66 15.19 2.79
CA VAL A 132 -13.28 14.72 3.04
C VAL A 132 -12.30 15.38 2.06
N ASP A 133 -11.10 15.69 2.55
CA ASP A 133 -10.00 16.32 1.81
C ASP A 133 -9.15 15.29 1.09
N VAL A 134 -9.01 14.08 1.65
CA VAL A 134 -8.27 12.96 1.04
C VAL A 134 -9.10 11.69 1.07
N VAL A 135 -9.13 10.93 -0.03
CA VAL A 135 -9.74 9.59 -0.07
C VAL A 135 -8.65 8.53 -0.25
N VAL A 136 -8.59 7.60 0.69
CA VAL A 136 -7.68 6.45 0.69
C VAL A 136 -8.50 5.17 0.52
N LEU A 137 -8.16 4.36 -0.47
CA LEU A 137 -8.76 3.06 -0.72
C LEU A 137 -7.82 1.95 -0.23
N LEU A 138 -8.24 1.22 0.79
CA LEU A 138 -7.60 0.01 1.28
C LEU A 138 -8.13 -1.18 0.45
N ALA A 139 -7.29 -1.70 -0.43
CA ALA A 139 -7.66 -2.73 -1.38
C ALA A 139 -7.06 -4.09 -0.98
N ALA A 140 -7.88 -4.94 -0.35
CA ALA A 140 -7.49 -6.30 0.02
C ALA A 140 -7.51 -7.27 -1.19
N LEU A 141 -6.98 -6.82 -2.34
CA LEU A 141 -7.18 -7.43 -3.67
C LEU A 141 -5.88 -7.99 -4.28
N PRO A 142 -5.97 -9.08 -5.06
CA PRO A 142 -4.86 -9.51 -5.89
C PRO A 142 -4.53 -8.48 -6.98
N GLN A 143 -3.29 -8.49 -7.48
CA GLN A 143 -2.81 -7.54 -8.51
C GLN A 143 -3.68 -7.52 -9.76
N THR A 144 -4.20 -8.68 -10.18
CA THR A 144 -5.03 -8.84 -11.37
C THR A 144 -6.33 -8.03 -11.32
N GLU A 145 -6.83 -7.75 -10.13
CA GLU A 145 -8.05 -6.97 -9.93
C GLU A 145 -7.80 -5.49 -9.64
N LEU A 146 -6.59 -5.18 -9.17
CA LEU A 146 -6.22 -3.85 -8.76
C LEU A 146 -6.04 -2.89 -9.93
N GLN A 147 -5.44 -3.34 -11.03
CA GLN A 147 -5.23 -2.49 -12.21
C GLN A 147 -6.56 -2.07 -12.87
N PRO A 148 -7.54 -2.96 -13.10
CA PRO A 148 -8.86 -2.53 -13.55
C PRO A 148 -9.56 -1.59 -12.56
N LEU A 149 -9.40 -1.83 -11.26
CA LEU A 149 -9.98 -0.98 -10.21
C LEU A 149 -9.39 0.43 -10.24
N SER A 150 -8.06 0.56 -10.34
CA SER A 150 -7.38 1.87 -10.33
C SER A 150 -7.81 2.77 -11.48
N VAL A 151 -8.06 2.19 -12.66
CA VAL A 151 -8.62 2.90 -13.82
C VAL A 151 -10.06 3.32 -13.57
N GLN A 152 -10.89 2.42 -13.01
CA GLN A 152 -12.33 2.67 -12.83
C GLN A 152 -12.64 3.70 -11.74
N VAL A 153 -11.86 3.76 -10.66
CA VAL A 153 -12.10 4.75 -9.59
C VAL A 153 -11.73 6.17 -10.01
N GLY A 154 -10.85 6.31 -11.00
CA GLY A 154 -10.42 7.59 -11.55
C GLY A 154 -9.97 8.56 -10.46
N THR A 155 -10.35 9.83 -10.60
CA THR A 155 -9.98 10.92 -9.67
C THR A 155 -10.76 10.93 -8.36
N THR A 156 -11.64 9.95 -8.15
CA THR A 156 -12.48 9.91 -6.94
C THR A 156 -11.67 9.47 -5.71
N VAL A 157 -10.58 8.73 -5.93
CA VAL A 157 -9.67 8.19 -4.92
C VAL A 157 -8.29 8.79 -5.15
N ASP A 158 -7.62 9.27 -4.08
CA ASP A 158 -6.28 9.84 -4.19
C ASP A 158 -5.19 8.76 -4.08
N PHE A 159 -5.36 7.83 -3.13
CA PHE A 159 -4.39 6.77 -2.83
C PHE A 159 -5.07 5.41 -2.79
N ILE A 160 -4.47 4.41 -3.46
CA ILE A 160 -4.88 3.01 -3.36
C ILE A 160 -3.75 2.26 -2.65
N LEU A 161 -4.04 1.75 -1.46
CA LEU A 161 -3.13 0.94 -0.66
C LEU A 161 -3.52 -0.54 -0.82
N GLN A 162 -2.66 -1.30 -1.48
CA GLN A 162 -2.94 -2.68 -1.79
C GLN A 162 -2.43 -3.64 -0.72
N SER A 163 -3.25 -4.61 -0.33
CA SER A 163 -2.77 -5.81 0.35
C SER A 163 -2.02 -6.65 -0.66
N HIS A 164 -0.76 -6.95 -0.42
CA HIS A 164 -0.04 -7.83 -1.33
C HIS A 164 0.79 -8.89 -0.61
N GLU A 165 0.83 -10.07 -1.23
CA GLU A 165 1.65 -11.23 -0.87
C GLU A 165 3.01 -11.20 -1.58
N GLY A 166 3.52 -10.01 -1.91
CA GLY A 166 4.69 -9.83 -2.77
C GLY A 166 5.53 -8.62 -2.40
N ARG A 167 6.50 -8.27 -3.26
CA ARG A 167 7.49 -7.22 -2.97
C ARG A 167 6.84 -5.84 -2.87
N ALA A 168 7.37 -5.02 -1.97
CA ALA A 168 7.17 -3.59 -2.02
C ALA A 168 7.53 -3.05 -3.41
N PHE A 169 6.77 -2.06 -3.87
CA PHE A 169 7.05 -1.36 -5.11
C PHE A 169 6.99 0.16 -4.89
N LEU A 170 7.70 0.91 -5.73
CA LEU A 170 7.63 2.37 -5.72
C LEU A 170 6.24 2.84 -6.15
N PRO A 171 5.78 4.02 -5.71
CA PRO A 171 4.48 4.56 -6.09
C PRO A 171 4.25 4.47 -7.60
N GLN A 172 3.17 3.80 -8.00
CA GLN A 172 2.76 3.74 -9.39
C GLN A 172 1.68 4.78 -9.63
N HIS A 173 1.93 5.64 -10.60
CA HIS A 173 1.00 6.67 -11.02
C HIS A 173 0.15 6.09 -12.14
N ASN A 174 -1.12 5.80 -11.84
CA ASN A 174 -2.13 5.88 -12.89
C ASN A 174 -2.53 7.36 -12.99
N ASP A 175 -3.09 7.81 -14.13
CA ASP A 175 -3.40 9.23 -14.41
C ASP A 175 -4.17 9.97 -13.29
N PHE A 176 -4.75 9.23 -12.32
CA PHE A 176 -5.68 9.76 -11.32
C PHE A 176 -5.43 9.36 -9.86
N ALA A 177 -4.73 8.23 -9.59
CA ALA A 177 -4.54 7.71 -8.24
C ALA A 177 -3.15 7.11 -8.05
N VAL A 178 -2.59 7.30 -6.86
CA VAL A 178 -1.28 6.74 -6.49
C VAL A 178 -1.48 5.34 -5.90
N LEU A 179 -0.93 4.35 -6.59
CA LEU A 179 -0.96 2.96 -6.15
C LEU A 179 0.30 2.63 -5.32
N LEU A 180 0.09 2.04 -4.16
CA LEU A 180 1.12 1.72 -3.17
C LEU A 180 0.94 0.30 -2.63
N GLY A 181 2.04 -0.41 -2.43
CA GLY A 181 2.03 -1.71 -1.75
C GLY A 181 3.06 -1.71 -0.63
N ALA A 182 2.65 -1.94 0.63
CA ALA A 182 3.55 -1.95 1.79
C ALA A 182 4.49 -3.18 1.83
N GLY A 183 4.43 -4.06 0.82
CA GLY A 183 5.06 -5.38 0.76
C GLY A 183 4.55 -6.34 1.83
N ASP A 184 5.40 -7.25 2.32
CA ASP A 184 4.94 -8.45 3.01
C ASP A 184 5.49 -8.63 4.44
N ARG A 185 4.69 -9.32 5.26
CA ARG A 185 5.05 -9.84 6.60
C ARG A 185 5.51 -8.79 7.61
N GLY A 186 5.12 -7.53 7.43
CA GLY A 186 5.50 -6.44 8.32
C GLY A 186 7.00 -6.13 8.30
N ARG A 187 7.75 -6.54 7.27
CA ARG A 187 9.21 -6.24 7.16
C ARG A 187 9.52 -4.78 6.85
N GLN A 188 8.51 -4.02 6.49
CA GLN A 188 8.64 -2.60 6.21
C GLN A 188 7.31 -1.90 6.44
N VAL A 189 7.40 -0.61 6.72
CA VAL A 189 6.25 0.28 6.82
C VAL A 189 6.36 1.31 5.71
N ALA A 190 5.32 1.40 4.89
CA ALA A 190 5.18 2.47 3.92
C ALA A 190 4.85 3.79 4.64
N TRP A 191 5.64 4.82 4.40
CA TRP A 191 5.47 6.14 5.01
C TRP A 191 5.14 7.18 3.94
N LEU A 192 4.00 7.84 4.09
CA LEU A 192 3.51 8.90 3.23
C LEU A 192 3.42 10.20 4.02
N GLU A 193 4.20 11.19 3.61
CA GLU A 193 4.08 12.57 4.11
C GLU A 193 3.29 13.37 3.10
N LEU A 194 2.16 13.94 3.52
CA LEU A 194 1.26 14.66 2.64
C LEU A 194 1.29 16.16 2.94
N SER A 195 1.37 16.98 1.90
CA SER A 195 0.94 18.37 1.94
C SER A 195 -0.37 18.49 1.17
N VAL A 196 -1.41 18.99 1.85
CA VAL A 196 -2.77 19.11 1.29
C VAL A 196 -3.10 20.59 1.12
N GLU A 197 -2.38 21.25 0.24
CA GLU A 197 -2.62 22.64 -0.16
C GLU A 197 -3.25 22.67 -1.56
N GLY A 198 -4.32 23.42 -1.75
CA GLY A 198 -4.96 23.58 -3.07
C GLY A 198 -5.86 22.43 -3.52
N LYS A 199 -5.96 22.24 -4.84
CA LYS A 199 -6.87 21.28 -5.51
C LYS A 199 -6.13 20.54 -6.62
N GLY A 200 -6.61 19.35 -6.97
CA GLY A 200 -6.03 18.53 -8.05
C GLY A 200 -5.44 17.21 -7.54
N PRO A 201 -4.72 16.46 -8.41
CA PRO A 201 -4.03 15.24 -8.02
C PRO A 201 -2.81 15.54 -7.13
N PHE A 202 -2.29 14.51 -6.47
CA PHE A 202 -1.07 14.60 -5.68
C PHE A 202 0.19 14.44 -6.56
N HIS A 203 1.19 15.29 -6.34
CA HIS A 203 2.50 15.20 -6.98
C HIS A 203 3.53 14.48 -6.10
N ASP A 204 4.24 13.49 -6.65
CA ASP A 204 5.26 12.71 -5.95
C ASP A 204 6.62 13.43 -5.93
N LEU A 205 6.92 14.12 -4.83
CA LEU A 205 8.21 14.79 -4.65
C LEU A 205 9.36 13.79 -4.52
N SER A 206 9.09 12.57 -4.02
CA SER A 206 10.11 11.53 -3.91
C SER A 206 10.51 10.99 -5.29
N SER A 207 9.62 11.01 -6.29
CA SER A 207 9.99 10.67 -7.67
C SER A 207 10.89 11.73 -8.29
N ALA A 208 10.56 13.01 -8.11
CA ALA A 208 11.40 14.10 -8.58
C ALA A 208 12.81 14.03 -7.96
N GLU A 209 12.92 13.75 -6.66
CA GLU A 209 14.20 13.58 -5.97
C GLU A 209 15.00 12.37 -6.45
N ARG A 210 14.34 11.21 -6.63
CA ARG A 210 14.96 10.03 -7.23
C ARG A 210 15.44 10.32 -8.65
N ALA A 211 14.67 11.07 -9.44
CA ALA A 211 15.05 11.46 -10.78
C ALA A 211 16.27 12.39 -10.77
N GLN A 212 16.33 13.36 -9.85
CA GLN A 212 17.50 14.23 -9.66
C GLN A 212 18.75 13.45 -9.25
N GLN A 213 18.63 12.51 -8.31
CA GLN A 213 19.74 11.63 -7.93
C GLN A 213 20.17 10.73 -9.10
N GLY A 214 19.20 10.23 -9.87
CA GLY A 214 19.44 9.44 -11.07
C GLY A 214 20.19 10.22 -12.14
N VAL A 215 19.87 11.50 -12.36
CA VAL A 215 20.63 12.37 -13.28
C VAL A 215 22.10 12.41 -12.88
N LYS A 216 22.41 12.67 -11.60
CA LYS A 216 23.80 12.74 -11.11
C LYS A 216 24.56 11.43 -11.37
N LEU A 217 23.96 10.29 -11.04
CA LEU A 217 24.59 8.98 -11.26
C LEU A 217 24.81 8.68 -12.77
N VAL A 218 23.85 9.03 -13.61
CA VAL A 218 23.96 8.80 -15.06
C VAL A 218 24.97 9.75 -15.69
N GLU A 219 25.09 10.99 -15.20
CA GLU A 219 26.11 11.95 -15.61
C GLU A 219 27.54 11.45 -15.28
N GLU A 220 27.74 10.85 -14.11
CA GLU A 220 29.02 10.21 -13.75
C GLU A 220 29.36 9.07 -14.72
N ASN A 221 28.40 8.20 -15.02
CA ASN A 221 28.56 7.12 -16.00
C ASN A 221 28.84 7.65 -17.41
N LEU A 222 28.18 8.76 -17.80
CA LEU A 222 28.41 9.42 -19.09
C LEU A 222 29.83 9.98 -19.19
N GLN A 223 30.33 10.59 -18.13
CA GLN A 223 31.72 11.08 -18.08
C GLN A 223 32.70 9.91 -18.21
N GLN A 224 32.46 8.79 -17.53
CA GLN A 224 33.28 7.59 -17.66
C GLN A 224 33.23 7.02 -19.09
N ALA A 225 32.04 6.91 -19.69
CA ALA A 225 31.87 6.43 -21.06
C ALA A 225 32.60 7.31 -22.09
N ARG A 226 32.56 8.64 -21.93
CA ARG A 226 33.30 9.60 -22.76
C ARG A 226 34.81 9.43 -22.65
N ARG A 227 35.33 9.18 -21.44
CA ARG A 227 36.76 8.86 -21.23
C ARG A 227 37.15 7.53 -21.90
N SER A 228 36.32 6.50 -21.77
CA SER A 228 36.53 5.20 -22.43
C SER A 228 36.53 5.33 -23.96
N LEU A 229 35.61 6.12 -24.53
CA LEU A 229 35.59 6.41 -25.97
C LEU A 229 36.88 7.12 -26.43
N ALA A 230 37.38 8.09 -25.65
CA ALA A 230 38.61 8.81 -25.97
C ALA A 230 39.85 7.89 -25.92
N ALA A 231 39.88 6.92 -25.02
CA ALA A 231 40.97 5.95 -24.89
C ALA A 231 40.88 4.79 -25.91
N ALA A 232 39.69 4.53 -26.48
CA ALA A 232 39.47 3.43 -27.41
C ALA A 232 40.11 3.71 -28.78
N LYS A 233 40.91 2.73 -29.25
CA LYS A 233 41.63 2.78 -30.54
C LYS A 233 40.89 2.07 -31.68
N ASP A 234 40.11 1.03 -31.36
CA ASP A 234 39.36 0.23 -32.32
C ASP A 234 38.01 0.90 -32.67
N GLU A 235 37.67 0.99 -33.95
CA GLU A 235 36.47 1.70 -34.41
C GLU A 235 35.16 0.98 -34.03
N THR A 236 35.16 -0.35 -33.94
CA THR A 236 34.00 -1.13 -33.49
C THR A 236 33.71 -0.84 -32.02
N VAL A 237 34.76 -0.79 -31.19
CA VAL A 237 34.65 -0.41 -29.77
C VAL A 237 34.19 1.04 -29.63
N ARG A 238 34.71 1.96 -30.46
CA ARG A 238 34.27 3.36 -30.48
C ARG A 238 32.80 3.50 -30.87
N ALA A 239 32.31 2.74 -31.85
CA ALA A 239 30.90 2.72 -32.24
C ALA A 239 29.99 2.29 -31.08
N SER A 240 30.34 1.21 -30.38
CA SER A 240 29.59 0.75 -29.18
C SER A 240 29.54 1.80 -28.06
N TRP A 241 30.66 2.51 -27.82
CA TRP A 241 30.67 3.59 -26.84
C TRP A 241 29.82 4.80 -27.28
N ARG A 242 29.77 5.13 -28.57
CA ARG A 242 28.87 6.19 -29.08
C ARG A 242 27.40 5.84 -28.86
N GLU A 243 27.00 4.60 -29.11
CA GLU A 243 25.63 4.14 -28.83
C GLU A 243 25.31 4.21 -27.33
N THR A 244 26.26 3.78 -26.48
CA THR A 244 26.12 3.86 -25.03
C THR A 244 25.94 5.30 -24.57
N ILE A 245 26.76 6.23 -25.07
CA ILE A 245 26.66 7.68 -24.78
C ILE A 245 25.29 8.22 -25.20
N ALA A 246 24.81 7.91 -26.40
CA ALA A 246 23.49 8.36 -26.86
C ALA A 246 22.35 7.84 -25.97
N SER A 247 22.45 6.59 -25.51
CA SER A 247 21.50 6.01 -24.55
C SER A 247 21.53 6.72 -23.20
N LEU A 248 22.72 7.00 -22.66
CA LEU A 248 22.89 7.74 -21.39
C LEU A 248 22.37 9.17 -21.49
N GLU A 249 22.64 9.87 -22.60
CA GLU A 249 22.14 11.24 -22.85
C GLU A 249 20.61 11.26 -22.93
N LYS A 250 20.00 10.29 -23.64
CA LYS A 250 18.54 10.13 -23.68
C LYS A 250 17.97 9.87 -22.29
N ARG A 251 18.64 9.05 -21.48
CA ARG A 251 18.22 8.77 -20.09
C ARG A 251 18.30 10.02 -19.21
N ILE A 252 19.36 10.83 -19.33
CA ILE A 252 19.48 12.12 -18.62
C ILE A 252 18.35 13.06 -19.00
N GLN A 253 18.01 13.16 -20.29
CA GLN A 253 16.89 14.02 -20.74
C GLN A 253 15.55 13.58 -20.13
N GLN A 254 15.27 12.27 -20.11
CA GLN A 254 14.06 11.72 -19.49
C GLN A 254 14.00 12.01 -17.99
N LEU A 255 15.08 11.71 -17.26
CA LEU A 255 15.13 11.94 -15.82
C LEU A 255 15.09 13.44 -15.48
N SER A 256 15.68 14.29 -16.32
CA SER A 256 15.64 15.74 -16.13
C SER A 256 14.25 16.33 -16.35
N GLN A 257 13.44 15.75 -17.24
CA GLN A 257 12.02 16.11 -17.39
C GLN A 257 11.23 15.72 -16.14
N GLU A 258 11.44 14.51 -15.63
CA GLU A 258 10.79 14.03 -14.40
C GLU A 258 11.22 14.84 -13.17
N ALA A 259 12.50 15.16 -13.04
CA ALA A 259 13.07 15.97 -11.97
C ALA A 259 12.54 17.42 -11.92
N LYS A 260 12.01 17.94 -13.04
CA LYS A 260 11.38 19.26 -13.12
C LYS A 260 9.92 19.25 -12.64
N LEU A 261 9.30 18.08 -12.50
CA LEU A 261 7.98 17.92 -11.90
C LEU A 261 8.08 18.05 -10.38
N VAL A 262 8.50 19.23 -9.91
CA VAL A 262 8.51 19.58 -8.49
C VAL A 262 7.17 20.21 -8.18
N GLY A 263 6.45 19.67 -7.19
CA GLY A 263 5.21 20.28 -6.72
C GLY A 263 5.44 21.74 -6.33
N LYS A 264 4.62 22.64 -6.87
CA LYS A 264 4.70 24.07 -6.56
C LYS A 264 4.05 24.36 -5.21
N ALA A 265 4.44 25.46 -4.58
CA ALA A 265 3.74 25.95 -3.40
C ALA A 265 2.24 26.12 -3.69
N GLY A 266 1.37 25.63 -2.81
CA GLY A 266 -0.08 25.62 -3.03
C GLY A 266 -0.63 24.43 -3.84
N GLU A 267 0.20 23.45 -4.21
CA GLU A 267 -0.23 22.18 -4.82
C GLU A 267 -0.28 21.03 -3.79
N ARG A 268 -1.06 19.99 -4.09
CA ARG A 268 -1.10 18.77 -3.27
C ARG A 268 0.12 17.93 -3.59
N THR A 269 0.93 17.62 -2.59
CA THR A 269 2.19 16.88 -2.78
C THR A 269 2.32 15.74 -1.78
N PHE A 270 3.10 14.73 -2.13
CA PHE A 270 3.51 13.71 -1.17
C PHE A 270 4.97 13.32 -1.29
N ARG A 271 5.51 12.81 -0.18
CA ARG A 271 6.80 12.12 -0.12
C ARG A 271 6.55 10.69 0.29
N PHE A 272 7.17 9.76 -0.42
CA PHE A 272 7.09 8.35 -0.12
C PHE A 272 8.44 7.81 0.32
N SER A 273 8.44 7.01 1.38
CA SER A 273 9.60 6.23 1.82
C SER A 273 9.17 4.90 2.44
N TYR A 274 10.10 3.95 2.53
CA TYR A 274 9.95 2.75 3.33
C TYR A 274 10.81 2.84 4.57
N LEU A 275 10.21 2.58 5.72
CA LEU A 275 10.94 2.25 6.94
C LEU A 275 11.12 0.73 6.96
N GLN A 276 12.34 0.26 6.69
CA GLN A 276 12.67 -1.16 6.74
C GLN A 276 12.85 -1.60 8.19
N LEU A 277 12.21 -2.70 8.58
CA LEU A 277 12.49 -3.40 9.83
C LEU A 277 13.71 -4.30 9.62
N GLY A 278 14.88 -3.74 9.87
CA GLY A 278 16.17 -4.43 9.83
C GLY A 278 16.68 -4.81 11.22
N GLY A 279 17.88 -5.39 11.29
CA GLY A 279 18.52 -5.76 12.55
C GLY A 279 18.93 -4.57 13.43
N ASP A 280 18.79 -3.35 12.92
CA ASP A 280 18.94 -2.08 13.64
C ASP A 280 17.70 -1.70 14.45
N VAL A 281 16.56 -2.35 14.22
CA VAL A 281 15.35 -2.16 15.03
C VAL A 281 15.33 -3.18 16.16
N VAL A 282 15.40 -2.68 17.40
CA VAL A 282 15.41 -3.53 18.60
C VAL A 282 14.02 -4.07 18.88
N ASP A 283 13.91 -5.37 19.18
CA ASP A 283 12.67 -6.01 19.63
C ASP A 283 12.12 -5.34 20.90
N ASP A 284 10.81 -5.10 20.95
CA ASP A 284 10.13 -4.81 22.21
C ASP A 284 10.14 -6.08 23.11
N PRO A 285 10.73 -6.05 24.31
CA PRO A 285 10.87 -7.25 25.14
C PRO A 285 9.54 -7.84 25.62
N GLY A 286 8.48 -7.02 25.71
CA GLY A 286 7.13 -7.46 26.07
C GLY A 286 6.48 -8.22 24.92
N LEU A 287 6.46 -7.61 23.73
CA LEU A 287 5.90 -8.21 22.52
C LEU A 287 6.66 -9.47 22.11
N LYS A 288 8.00 -9.47 22.20
CA LYS A 288 8.82 -10.65 21.92
C LYS A 288 8.39 -11.86 22.76
N ARG A 289 8.19 -11.67 24.06
CA ARG A 289 7.71 -12.73 24.97
C ARG A 289 6.31 -13.24 24.61
N LEU A 290 5.43 -12.39 24.09
CA LEU A 290 4.10 -12.80 23.61
C LEU A 290 4.21 -13.63 22.33
N VAL A 291 5.06 -13.22 21.39
CA VAL A 291 5.31 -13.94 20.13
C VAL A 291 5.93 -15.32 20.42
N GLU A 292 7.00 -15.39 21.23
CA GLU A 292 7.70 -16.64 21.56
C GLU A 292 6.81 -17.65 22.30
N ARG A 293 5.75 -17.20 22.97
CA ARG A 293 4.75 -18.08 23.58
C ARG A 293 3.90 -18.82 22.54
N ILE A 294 3.59 -18.15 21.44
CA ILE A 294 2.74 -18.68 20.35
C ILE A 294 3.61 -19.48 19.36
N GLU A 295 4.76 -18.91 18.98
CA GLU A 295 5.73 -19.51 18.05
C GLU A 295 7.12 -19.55 18.71
N ALA A 296 7.44 -20.67 19.37
CA ALA A 296 8.71 -20.84 20.06
C ALA A 296 9.92 -20.85 19.10
N PRO A 297 11.10 -20.38 19.55
CA PRO A 297 12.37 -20.48 18.81
C PRO A 297 12.60 -21.86 18.20
N GLY A 298 12.84 -21.92 16.89
CA GLY A 298 13.11 -23.16 16.16
C GLY A 298 11.87 -23.96 15.74
N SER A 299 10.65 -23.43 15.91
CA SER A 299 9.46 -24.05 15.33
C SER A 299 9.48 -23.98 13.79
N ALA A 300 8.69 -24.83 13.11
CA ALA A 300 8.58 -24.81 11.65
C ALA A 300 8.07 -23.48 11.06
N SER A 301 7.61 -22.54 11.90
CA SER A 301 7.15 -21.20 11.51
C SER A 301 8.07 -20.06 11.98
N HIS A 302 9.10 -20.36 12.77
CA HIS A 302 10.09 -19.40 13.30
C HIS A 302 11.20 -19.08 12.29
#